data_AF-A0A059WGV9-F1
#
_entry.id   AF-A0A059WGV9-F1
#
_cell.length_a   1.000
_cell.length_b   1.000
_cell.length_c   1.000
_cell.angle_alpha   90.00
_cell.angle_beta   90.00
_cell.angle_gamma   90.00
#
_symmetry.space_group_name_H-M   'P 1'
#
loop_
_entity.id
_entity.type
_entity.pdbx_description
1 polymer ?
#
loop_
_entity_poly.entity_id
_entity_poly.type
_entity_poly.pdbx_seq_one_letter_code
_entity_poly.pdbx_strand_id
1 'polypeptide(L)'
;AEAKLHRRDAFQFELALNAAPAPGNHRLIVISHGSPASPWVYLELTRTLVLAGFTVAMPEHHADNYKDDSEPGPPSWKRRPIEVSRAIDRLRDDPQFARSLDFTRVGMYGMSAGGHTALSLAGGRWSPSRLRTHCQQHLVDDFHACAGLSTSLTGGPLDKLKLVVVESIINHKLDDE
;
A
#
# COMPACT_ATOMS: atom_id res chain seq x y z
N ALA A 1 5.08 -9.45 28.50
CA ALA A 1 3.78 -10.09 28.17
C ALA A 1 4.07 -11.36 27.40
N GLU A 2 3.29 -12.42 27.61
CA GLU A 2 3.45 -13.69 26.90
C GLU A 2 2.78 -13.66 25.54
N ALA A 3 3.31 -14.43 24.58
CA ALA A 3 2.71 -14.58 23.26
C ALA A 3 1.43 -15.42 23.37
N LYS A 4 0.36 -14.98 22.71
CA LYS A 4 -0.93 -15.68 22.64
C LYS A 4 -1.41 -15.72 21.20
N LEU A 5 -2.19 -16.73 20.87
CA LEU A 5 -2.85 -16.82 19.58
C LEU A 5 -3.84 -15.67 19.42
N HIS A 6 -3.66 -14.89 18.37
CA HIS A 6 -4.56 -13.82 17.97
C HIS A 6 -5.11 -14.07 16.58
N ARG A 7 -6.36 -13.69 16.39
CA ARG A 7 -7.00 -13.63 15.07
C ARG A 7 -7.13 -12.18 14.63
N ARG A 8 -6.69 -11.88 13.40
CA ARG A 8 -7.00 -10.64 12.70
C ARG A 8 -7.44 -11.01 11.29
N ASP A 9 -8.70 -10.69 10.97
CA ASP A 9 -9.32 -11.08 9.72
C ASP A 9 -9.28 -12.62 9.50
N ALA A 10 -8.80 -13.09 8.36
CA ALA A 10 -8.56 -14.50 8.04
C ALA A 10 -7.27 -15.07 8.65
N PHE A 11 -6.43 -14.25 9.29
CA PHE A 11 -5.10 -14.63 9.75
C PHE A 11 -5.07 -14.97 11.25
N GLN A 12 -4.30 -16.00 11.59
CA GLN A 12 -4.01 -16.42 12.96
C GLN A 12 -2.50 -16.40 13.20
N PHE A 13 -2.07 -15.80 14.30
CA PHE A 13 -0.65 -15.62 14.61
C PHE A 13 -0.47 -15.39 16.11
N GLU A 14 0.66 -15.88 16.64
CA GLU A 14 1.01 -15.70 18.04
C GLU A 14 1.79 -14.41 18.24
N LEU A 15 1.30 -13.55 19.12
CA LEU A 15 1.95 -12.29 19.48
C LEU A 15 1.75 -11.97 20.95
N ALA A 16 2.69 -11.23 21.51
CA ALA A 16 2.53 -10.59 22.80
C ALA A 16 2.07 -9.14 22.59
N LEU A 17 0.75 -8.92 22.56
CA LEU A 17 0.20 -7.56 22.40
C LEU A 17 0.66 -6.65 23.55
N ASN A 18 1.03 -5.42 23.22
CA ASN A 18 1.51 -4.39 24.15
C ASN A 18 2.71 -4.82 25.02
N ALA A 19 3.49 -5.81 24.57
CA ALA A 19 4.76 -6.14 25.21
C ALA A 19 5.75 -4.98 25.05
N ALA A 20 6.65 -4.82 26.03
CA ALA A 20 7.79 -3.94 25.87
C ALA A 20 8.62 -4.42 24.65
N PRO A 21 9.02 -3.52 23.73
CA PRO A 21 9.86 -3.90 22.61
C PRO A 21 11.17 -4.53 23.07
N ALA A 22 11.53 -5.67 22.47
CA ALA A 22 12.85 -6.25 22.67
C ALA A 22 13.92 -5.40 21.94
N PRO A 23 15.18 -5.38 22.40
CA PRO A 23 16.27 -4.77 21.66
C PRO A 23 16.38 -5.37 20.25
N GLY A 24 16.39 -4.51 19.23
CA GLY A 24 16.52 -4.90 17.83
C GLY A 24 17.75 -4.27 17.18
N ASN A 25 17.76 -4.25 15.85
CA ASN A 25 18.83 -3.65 15.04
C ASN A 25 18.66 -2.14 14.81
N HIS A 26 17.72 -1.51 15.53
CA HIS A 26 17.38 -0.09 15.44
C HIS A 26 16.82 0.38 14.08
N ARG A 27 16.43 -0.54 13.19
CA ARG A 27 15.88 -0.22 11.86
C ARG A 27 14.37 -0.32 11.83
N LEU A 28 13.76 0.65 11.15
CA LEU A 28 12.33 0.65 10.83
C LEU A 28 12.12 0.23 9.38
N ILE A 29 11.21 -0.72 9.16
CA ILE A 29 10.60 -0.99 7.86
C ILE A 29 9.12 -0.70 7.98
N VAL A 30 8.54 0.06 7.05
CA VAL A 30 7.08 0.18 6.95
C VAL A 30 6.62 -0.64 5.75
N ILE A 31 5.55 -1.43 5.96
CA ILE A 31 4.94 -2.25 4.93
C ILE A 31 3.55 -1.71 4.63
N SER A 32 3.32 -1.26 3.39
CA SER A 32 2.03 -0.75 2.91
C SER A 32 1.32 -1.84 2.09
N HIS A 33 0.09 -2.18 2.48
CA HIS A 33 -0.74 -3.16 1.76
C HIS A 33 -1.20 -2.65 0.40
N GLY A 34 -1.60 -3.56 -0.50
CA GLY A 34 -2.30 -3.20 -1.73
C GLY A 34 -3.77 -2.84 -1.48
N SER A 35 -4.46 -2.35 -2.50
CA SER A 35 -5.91 -2.10 -2.48
C SER A 35 -6.68 -3.38 -2.81
N PRO A 36 -7.80 -3.71 -2.12
CA PRO A 36 -8.24 -3.26 -0.80
C PRO A 36 -7.80 -4.26 0.28
N ALA A 37 -6.51 -4.61 0.30
CA ALA A 37 -6.00 -5.69 1.13
C ALA A 37 -5.94 -5.34 2.62
N SER A 38 -5.78 -6.36 3.45
CA SER A 38 -5.47 -6.19 4.87
C SER A 38 -3.96 -6.02 5.08
N PRO A 39 -3.47 -5.24 6.06
CA PRO A 39 -2.04 -5.23 6.41
C PRO A 39 -1.52 -6.62 6.81
N TRP A 40 -2.39 -7.48 7.33
CA TRP A 40 -2.04 -8.82 7.83
C TRP A 40 -1.66 -9.81 6.73
N VAL A 41 -1.89 -9.49 5.44
CA VAL A 41 -1.43 -10.33 4.31
C VAL A 41 0.10 -10.49 4.26
N TYR A 42 0.84 -9.61 4.95
CA TYR A 42 2.29 -9.64 5.03
C TYR A 42 2.84 -10.22 6.33
N LEU A 43 2.04 -10.94 7.12
CA LEU A 43 2.46 -11.45 8.42
C LEU A 43 3.74 -12.29 8.39
N GLU A 44 3.89 -13.19 7.42
CA GLU A 44 5.10 -14.02 7.32
C GLU A 44 6.34 -13.17 7.00
N LEU A 45 6.24 -12.21 6.08
CA LEU A 45 7.32 -11.27 5.78
C LEU A 45 7.67 -10.43 7.03
N THR A 46 6.65 -9.90 7.70
CA THR A 46 6.82 -9.15 8.95
C THR A 46 7.49 -9.99 10.02
N ARG A 47 7.11 -11.26 10.18
CA ARG A 47 7.72 -12.19 11.13
C ARG A 47 9.20 -12.40 10.80
N THR A 48 9.53 -12.64 9.53
CA THR A 48 10.94 -12.79 9.10
C THR A 48 11.76 -11.54 9.41
N LEU A 49 11.22 -10.35 9.14
CA LEU A 49 11.90 -9.08 9.43
C LEU A 49 12.07 -8.84 10.94
N VAL A 50 11.04 -9.11 11.74
CA VAL A 50 11.09 -8.99 13.20
C VAL A 50 12.11 -9.96 13.80
N LEU A 51 12.15 -11.21 13.32
CA LEU A 51 13.17 -12.20 13.74
C LEU A 51 14.59 -11.79 13.33
N ALA A 52 14.74 -11.01 12.25
CA ALA A 52 16.00 -10.39 11.85
C ALA A 52 16.32 -9.09 12.62
N GLY A 53 15.50 -8.74 13.63
CA GLY A 53 15.72 -7.61 14.54
C GLY A 53 15.14 -6.28 14.07
N PHE A 54 14.41 -6.22 12.95
CA PHE A 54 13.75 -5.00 12.50
C PHE A 54 12.51 -4.70 13.33
N THR A 55 12.20 -3.42 13.49
CA THR A 55 10.85 -2.99 13.85
C THR A 55 10.04 -2.78 12.58
N VAL A 56 8.83 -3.34 12.53
CA VAL A 56 7.97 -3.28 11.34
C VAL A 56 6.67 -2.55 11.67
N ALA A 57 6.34 -1.51 10.90
CA ALA A 57 5.06 -0.84 10.96
C ALA A 57 4.18 -1.26 9.78
N MET A 58 2.90 -1.56 10.03
CA MET A 58 1.94 -2.00 9.02
C MET A 58 0.68 -1.13 9.11
N PRO A 59 0.70 0.11 8.59
CA PRO A 59 -0.47 1.00 8.62
C PRO A 59 -1.63 0.41 7.82
N GLU A 60 -2.84 0.59 8.35
CA GLU A 60 -4.09 0.39 7.61
C GLU A 60 -4.50 1.73 6.99
N HIS A 61 -4.76 1.74 5.69
CA HIS A 61 -5.06 2.95 4.93
C HIS A 61 -6.55 3.28 4.93
N HIS A 62 -6.94 4.54 5.16
CA HIS A 62 -8.35 4.94 5.21
C HIS A 62 -9.06 4.65 3.88
N ALA A 63 -10.32 4.19 3.89
CA ALA A 63 -11.16 3.96 2.70
C ALA A 63 -10.52 3.17 1.53
N ASP A 64 -9.44 2.42 1.78
CA ASP A 64 -8.70 1.63 0.81
C ASP A 64 -8.08 0.40 1.50
N ASN A 65 -8.89 -0.31 2.28
CA ASN A 65 -8.52 -1.46 3.09
C ASN A 65 -9.66 -2.50 3.16
N TYR A 66 -9.38 -3.65 3.78
CA TYR A 66 -10.30 -4.78 3.83
C TYR A 66 -11.61 -4.55 4.61
N LYS A 67 -11.70 -3.51 5.44
CA LYS A 67 -12.92 -3.13 6.18
C LYS A 67 -13.72 -2.04 5.46
N ASP A 68 -13.05 -1.23 4.67
CA ASP A 68 -13.60 -0.08 3.97
C ASP A 68 -12.79 0.18 2.70
N ASP A 69 -13.38 -0.18 1.56
CA ASP A 69 -12.83 -0.02 0.22
C ASP A 69 -13.63 0.99 -0.61
N SER A 70 -14.24 1.97 0.06
CA SER A 70 -15.12 2.97 -0.59
C SER A 70 -14.39 3.98 -1.48
N GLU A 71 -13.08 4.19 -1.28
CA GLU A 71 -12.29 5.16 -2.05
C GLU A 71 -10.93 4.57 -2.47
N PRO A 72 -10.91 3.53 -3.32
CA PRO A 72 -9.67 3.07 -3.94
C PRO A 72 -9.13 4.18 -4.85
N GLY A 73 -7.85 4.12 -5.18
CA GLY A 73 -7.18 5.18 -5.94
C GLY A 73 -7.93 5.63 -7.21
N PRO A 74 -7.72 6.87 -7.67
CA PRO A 74 -6.57 7.73 -7.34
C PRO A 74 -6.53 8.49 -6.00
N PRO A 75 -7.65 8.86 -5.34
CA PRO A 75 -7.58 9.65 -4.11
C PRO A 75 -6.75 8.99 -3.00
N SER A 76 -6.89 7.67 -2.79
CA SER A 76 -6.06 6.95 -1.82
C SER A 76 -4.57 6.99 -2.17
N TRP A 77 -4.20 7.02 -3.46
CA TRP A 77 -2.80 7.08 -3.89
C TRP A 77 -2.12 8.39 -3.51
N LYS A 78 -2.86 9.51 -3.49
CA LYS A 78 -2.39 10.80 -2.96
C LYS A 78 -2.24 10.77 -1.43
N ARG A 79 -3.11 10.02 -0.74
CA ARG A 79 -3.21 9.98 0.72
C ARG A 79 -2.21 9.03 1.39
N ARG A 80 -2.01 7.84 0.83
CA ARG A 80 -1.22 6.74 1.42
C ARG A 80 0.22 7.14 1.82
N PRO A 81 0.99 7.91 1.02
CA PRO A 81 2.32 8.36 1.43
C PRO A 81 2.29 9.26 2.69
N ILE A 82 1.25 10.08 2.82
CA ILE A 82 1.06 10.96 3.98
C ILE A 82 0.70 10.12 5.22
N GLU A 83 -0.15 9.11 5.07
CA GLU A 83 -0.50 8.18 6.15
C GLU A 83 0.71 7.38 6.64
N VAL A 84 1.58 6.91 5.73
CA VAL A 84 2.85 6.27 6.10
C VAL A 84 3.76 7.25 6.85
N SER A 85 3.91 8.48 6.37
CA SER A 85 4.71 9.51 7.03
C SER A 85 4.21 9.77 8.45
N ARG A 86 2.88 9.89 8.63
CA ARG A 86 2.24 10.04 9.95
C ARG A 86 2.47 8.83 10.85
N ALA A 87 2.46 7.60 10.31
CA ALA A 87 2.78 6.41 11.08
C ALA A 87 4.24 6.42 11.59
N ILE A 88 5.17 6.89 10.76
CA ILE A 88 6.58 7.07 11.14
C ILE A 88 6.72 8.15 12.22
N ASP A 89 6.07 9.30 12.05
CA ASP A 89 6.08 10.38 13.04
C ASP A 89 5.48 9.91 14.37
N ARG A 90 4.41 9.13 14.35
CA ARG A 90 3.78 8.57 15.55
C ARG A 90 4.72 7.65 16.34
N LEU A 91 5.58 6.88 15.65
CA LEU A 91 6.64 6.08 16.29
C LEU A 91 7.79 6.95 16.81
N ARG A 92 8.12 8.03 16.10
CA ARG A 92 9.16 8.99 16.53
C ARG A 92 8.78 9.69 17.83
N ASP A 93 7.49 9.99 17.99
CA ASP A 93 6.97 10.68 19.17
C ASP A 93 6.67 9.73 20.35
N ASP A 94 6.68 8.42 20.11
CA ASP A 94 6.44 7.43 21.16
C ASP A 94 7.72 7.12 21.95
N PRO A 95 7.77 7.36 23.27
CA PRO A 95 8.97 7.12 24.08
C PRO A 95 9.53 5.70 24.00
N GLN A 96 8.71 4.68 23.71
CA GLN A 96 9.16 3.29 23.57
C GLN A 96 10.02 3.07 22.33
N PHE A 97 9.78 3.85 21.27
CA PHE A 97 10.42 3.70 19.96
C PHE A 97 11.40 4.84 19.63
N ALA A 98 11.16 6.05 20.14
CA ALA A 98 11.95 7.25 19.88
C ALA A 98 13.45 7.07 20.16
N ARG A 99 13.79 6.30 21.21
CA ARG A 99 15.19 6.05 21.63
C ARG A 99 15.80 4.81 21.01
N SER A 100 14.99 3.93 20.43
CA SER A 100 15.40 2.61 19.95
C SER A 100 15.45 2.51 18.43
N LEU A 101 14.93 3.49 17.68
CA LEU A 101 14.90 3.48 16.22
C LEU A 101 15.67 4.64 15.60
N ASP A 102 16.37 4.35 14.50
CA ASP A 102 16.97 5.35 13.63
C ASP A 102 15.98 5.79 12.54
N PHE A 103 15.31 6.92 12.77
CA PHE A 103 14.34 7.48 11.83
C PHE A 103 14.96 8.16 10.60
N THR A 104 16.29 8.26 10.51
CA THR A 104 16.97 8.80 9.31
C THR A 104 17.09 7.77 8.19
N ARG A 105 16.87 6.48 8.50
CA ARG A 105 17.03 5.35 7.58
C ARG A 105 15.86 4.38 7.73
N VAL A 106 14.76 4.70 7.05
CA VAL A 106 13.52 3.91 7.04
C VAL A 106 13.39 3.15 5.73
N GLY A 107 13.19 1.84 5.81
CA GLY A 107 12.88 1.00 4.65
C GLY A 107 11.38 1.01 4.31
N MET A 108 11.04 0.87 3.03
CA MET A 108 9.67 0.71 2.56
C MET A 108 9.51 -0.57 1.75
N TYR A 109 8.38 -1.24 1.95
CA TYR A 109 7.91 -2.31 1.08
C TYR A 109 6.41 -2.21 0.84
N GLY A 110 5.96 -2.62 -0.34
CA GLY A 110 4.55 -2.74 -0.67
C GLY A 110 4.34 -3.24 -2.09
N MET A 111 3.19 -3.90 -2.33
CA MET A 111 2.77 -4.38 -3.65
C MET A 111 1.55 -3.60 -4.13
N SER A 112 1.37 -3.46 -5.46
CA SER A 112 0.23 -2.74 -6.06
C SER A 112 0.16 -1.29 -5.54
N ALA A 113 -0.96 -0.86 -4.97
CA ALA A 113 -1.09 0.46 -4.34
C ALA A 113 -0.05 0.71 -3.24
N GLY A 114 0.44 -0.34 -2.56
CA GLY A 114 1.55 -0.22 -1.60
C GLY A 114 2.90 0.05 -2.28
N GLY A 115 3.09 -0.50 -3.48
CA GLY A 115 4.26 -0.22 -4.32
C GLY A 115 4.25 1.23 -4.83
N HIS A 116 3.08 1.71 -5.25
CA HIS A 116 2.88 3.13 -5.56
C HIS A 116 3.24 4.02 -4.36
N THR A 117 2.78 3.67 -3.15
CA THR A 117 3.15 4.38 -1.92
C THR A 117 4.66 4.42 -1.71
N ALA A 118 5.33 3.27 -1.84
CA ALA A 118 6.77 3.16 -1.65
C ALA A 118 7.56 4.02 -2.66
N LEU A 119 7.19 3.97 -3.95
CA LEU A 119 7.81 4.80 -5.00
C LEU A 119 7.57 6.29 -4.76
N SER A 120 6.36 6.67 -4.30
CA SER A 120 6.06 8.07 -3.99
C SER A 120 6.92 8.60 -2.85
N LEU A 121 7.11 7.81 -1.78
CA LEU A 121 7.99 8.16 -0.67
C LEU A 121 9.48 8.22 -1.07
N ALA A 122 9.87 7.44 -2.08
CA ALA A 122 11.21 7.47 -2.65
C ALA A 122 11.46 8.69 -3.57
N GLY A 123 10.49 9.60 -3.70
CA GLY A 123 10.59 10.81 -4.53
C GLY A 123 9.83 10.71 -5.87
N GLY A 124 9.12 9.62 -6.12
CA GLY A 124 8.21 9.49 -7.26
C GLY A 124 7.09 10.53 -7.18
N ARG A 125 6.86 11.23 -8.28
CA ARG A 125 5.80 12.26 -8.37
C ARG A 125 4.61 11.70 -9.13
N TRP A 126 3.63 11.20 -8.37
CA TRP A 126 2.34 10.76 -8.91
C TRP A 126 1.64 11.91 -9.65
N SER A 127 1.04 11.60 -10.79
CA SER A 127 0.28 12.56 -11.61
C SER A 127 -0.83 11.81 -12.35
N PRO A 128 -2.09 12.00 -11.96
CA PRO A 128 -3.24 11.44 -12.68
C PRO A 128 -3.26 11.88 -14.15
N SER A 129 -2.96 13.15 -14.45
CA SER A 129 -2.84 13.62 -15.84
C SER A 129 -1.80 12.87 -16.67
N ARG A 130 -0.62 12.55 -16.12
CA ARG A 130 0.39 11.73 -16.81
C ARG A 130 -0.08 10.29 -17.06
N LEU A 131 -0.78 9.68 -16.09
CA LEU A 131 -1.36 8.35 -16.29
C LEU A 131 -2.46 8.40 -17.36
N ARG A 132 -3.31 9.42 -17.35
CA ARG A 132 -4.35 9.63 -18.37
C ARG A 132 -3.73 9.69 -19.76
N THR A 133 -2.73 10.54 -19.97
CA THR A 133 -2.05 10.67 -21.26
C THR A 133 -1.41 9.36 -21.71
N HIS A 134 -0.74 8.64 -20.81
CA HIS A 134 -0.16 7.33 -21.12
C HIS A 134 -1.26 6.35 -21.59
N CYS A 135 -2.37 6.25 -20.86
CA CYS A 135 -3.44 5.35 -21.22
C CYS A 135 -4.15 5.75 -22.52
N GLN A 136 -4.30 7.03 -22.82
CA GLN A 136 -4.83 7.49 -24.12
C GLN A 136 -3.92 7.07 -25.29
N GLN A 137 -2.61 6.99 -25.06
CA GLN A 137 -1.63 6.64 -26.09
C GLN A 137 -1.40 5.13 -26.23
N HIS A 138 -1.57 4.38 -25.13
CA HIS A 138 -1.14 2.97 -25.03
C HIS A 138 -2.24 2.04 -24.50
N LEU A 139 -3.53 2.40 -24.61
CA LEU A 139 -4.63 1.65 -24.00
C LEU A 139 -4.65 0.16 -24.37
N VAL A 140 -4.29 -0.18 -25.61
CA VAL A 140 -4.29 -1.57 -26.08
C VAL A 140 -3.07 -2.33 -25.54
N ASP A 141 -1.90 -1.70 -25.59
CA ASP A 141 -0.62 -2.30 -25.20
C ASP A 141 -0.54 -2.51 -23.68
N ASP A 142 -1.08 -1.56 -22.91
CA ASP A 142 -1.05 -1.52 -21.44
C ASP A 142 -2.45 -1.66 -20.83
N PHE A 143 -3.32 -2.44 -21.48
CA PHE A 143 -4.74 -2.54 -21.11
C PHE A 143 -4.97 -2.86 -19.63
N HIS A 144 -4.22 -3.79 -19.03
CA HIS A 144 -4.37 -4.13 -17.61
C HIS A 144 -3.91 -3.03 -16.65
N ALA A 145 -2.92 -2.22 -17.04
CA ALA A 145 -2.50 -1.08 -16.23
C ALA A 145 -3.56 0.03 -16.24
N CYS A 146 -4.23 0.22 -17.39
CA CYS A 146 -5.22 1.27 -17.60
C CYS A 146 -6.66 0.89 -17.19
N ALA A 147 -7.08 -0.34 -17.49
CA ALA A 147 -8.42 -0.86 -17.23
C ALA A 147 -8.54 -1.60 -15.88
N GLY A 148 -7.41 -1.94 -15.27
CA GLY A 148 -7.34 -2.86 -14.14
C GLY A 148 -7.43 -4.34 -14.55
N LEU A 149 -7.58 -5.20 -13.56
CA LEU A 149 -7.51 -6.66 -13.72
C LEU A 149 -8.88 -7.35 -13.86
N SER A 150 -9.98 -6.59 -13.87
CA SER A 150 -11.35 -7.14 -13.94
C SER A 150 -11.78 -7.54 -15.35
N THR A 151 -11.05 -7.09 -16.37
CA THR A 151 -11.37 -7.33 -17.78
C THR A 151 -10.08 -7.44 -18.60
N SER A 152 -10.17 -8.12 -19.75
CA SER A 152 -9.08 -8.29 -20.71
C SER A 152 -9.59 -8.13 -22.14
N LEU A 153 -8.69 -7.79 -23.06
CA LEU A 153 -8.93 -7.88 -24.50
C LEU A 153 -8.70 -9.33 -24.94
N THR A 154 -9.64 -9.88 -25.71
CA THR A 154 -9.62 -11.29 -26.14
C THR A 154 -9.45 -11.45 -27.65
N GLY A 155 -9.26 -10.36 -28.39
CA GLY A 155 -9.33 -10.32 -29.86
C GLY A 155 -10.75 -10.44 -30.41
N GLY A 156 -11.77 -10.30 -29.56
CA GLY A 156 -13.17 -10.51 -29.90
C GLY A 156 -13.89 -9.23 -30.33
N PRO A 157 -15.10 -9.33 -30.90
CA PRO A 157 -15.86 -8.15 -31.35
C PRO A 157 -16.23 -7.19 -30.22
N LEU A 158 -16.31 -7.66 -28.97
CA LEU A 158 -16.63 -6.86 -27.79
C LEU A 158 -15.50 -5.92 -27.35
N ASP A 159 -14.28 -6.14 -27.82
CA ASP A 159 -13.10 -5.39 -27.34
C ASP A 159 -13.16 -3.92 -27.71
N LYS A 160 -13.73 -3.56 -28.86
CA LYS A 160 -13.96 -2.16 -29.24
C LYS A 160 -14.83 -1.43 -28.22
N LEU A 161 -15.89 -2.10 -27.74
CA LEU A 161 -16.76 -1.53 -26.71
C LEU A 161 -16.03 -1.39 -25.37
N LYS A 162 -15.24 -2.40 -24.97
CA LYS A 162 -14.44 -2.34 -23.74
C LYS A 162 -13.46 -1.16 -23.76
N LEU A 163 -12.78 -0.94 -24.90
CA LEU A 163 -11.85 0.18 -25.05
C LEU A 163 -12.53 1.53 -24.84
N VAL A 164 -13.69 1.76 -25.49
CA VAL A 164 -14.47 3.00 -25.33
C VAL A 164 -14.92 3.22 -23.89
N VAL A 165 -15.40 2.17 -23.22
CA VAL A 165 -15.84 2.25 -21.81
C VAL A 165 -14.66 2.59 -20.90
N VAL A 166 -13.53 1.90 -21.07
CA VAL A 166 -12.33 2.12 -20.26
C VAL A 166 -11.78 3.53 -20.47
N GLU A 167 -11.69 4.00 -21.71
CA GLU A 167 -11.22 5.35 -22.02
C GLU A 167 -12.08 6.43 -21.34
N SER A 168 -13.41 6.27 -21.38
CA SER A 168 -14.35 7.17 -20.69
C SER A 168 -14.13 7.19 -19.17
N ILE A 169 -13.96 6.02 -18.55
CA ILE A 169 -13.69 5.90 -17.11
C ILE A 169 -12.35 6.58 -16.75
N ILE A 170 -11.31 6.37 -17.56
CA ILE A 170 -9.98 6.96 -17.36
C ILE A 170 -10.06 8.48 -17.43
N ASN A 171 -10.74 9.02 -18.45
CA ASN A 171 -10.91 10.46 -18.61
C ASN A 171 -11.65 11.10 -17.44
N HIS A 172 -12.64 10.40 -16.86
CA HIS A 172 -13.38 10.89 -15.69
C HIS A 172 -12.60 10.74 -14.38
N LYS A 173 -11.96 9.58 -14.13
CA LYS A 173 -11.28 9.30 -12.84
C LYS A 173 -9.94 10.01 -12.69
N LEU A 174 -9.25 10.28 -13.80
CA LEU A 174 -7.93 10.91 -13.82
C LEU A 174 -7.99 12.36 -14.28
N ASP A 175 -9.19 12.96 -14.29
CA ASP A 175 -9.31 14.39 -14.47
C ASP A 175 -8.81 15.09 -13.21
N ASP A 176 -7.80 15.94 -13.37
CA ASP A 176 -7.20 16.74 -12.30
C ASP A 176 -7.59 18.23 -12.42
N GLU A 177 -8.58 18.57 -13.25
CA GLU A 177 -9.21 19.91 -13.29
C GLU A 177 -10.21 20.13 -12.14
#